data_AF-A0A7X6PMP0-F1
#
_entry.id   AF-A0A7X6PMP0-F1
#
_cell.length_a   1.000
_cell.length_b   1.000
_cell.length_c   1.000
_cell.angle_alpha   90.00
_cell.angle_beta   90.00
_cell.angle_gamma   90.00
#
_symmetry.space_group_name_H-M   'P 1'
#
loop_
_entity.id
_entity.type
_entity.pdbx_description
1 polymer ?
#
loop_
_entity_poly.entity_id
_entity_poly.type
_entity_poly.pdbx_seq_one_letter_code
_entity_poly.pdbx_strand_id
1 'polypeptide(L)' 'MNFDAILNPAIAFSSEGIGAVMLDIAKVIYSLLYPANSDAARPIDIPA' A
#
# COMPACT_ATOMS: atom_id res chain seq x y z
N MET A 1 -26.13 -7.33 0.74
CA MET A 1 -25.16 -6.62 -0.11
C MET A 1 -23.87 -7.42 -0.04
N ASN A 2 -23.43 -8.01 -1.15
CA ASN A 2 -22.27 -8.90 -1.17
C ASN A 2 -20.99 -8.03 -1.19
N PHE A 3 -20.32 -7.91 -0.04
CA PHE A 3 -19.10 -7.09 0.09
C PHE A 3 -17.98 -7.56 -0.83
N ASP A 4 -17.89 -8.87 -1.08
CA ASP A 4 -16.87 -9.47 -1.94
C ASP A 4 -17.02 -9.00 -3.40
N ALA A 5 -18.24 -8.70 -3.84
CA ALA A 5 -18.52 -8.21 -5.19
C ALA A 5 -18.00 -6.77 -5.44
N ILE A 6 -17.72 -6.01 -4.37
CA ILE A 6 -17.16 -4.65 -4.45
C ILE A 6 -15.66 -4.67 -4.14
N LEU A 7 -15.23 -5.53 -3.22
CA LEU A 7 -13.84 -5.61 -2.80
C LEU A 7 -12.93 -6.21 -3.88
N ASN A 8 -13.35 -7.30 -4.52
CA ASN A 8 -12.56 -7.96 -5.56
C ASN A 8 -12.20 -7.05 -6.75
N PRO A 9 -13.12 -6.27 -7.34
CA PRO A 9 -12.76 -5.34 -8.41
C PRO A 9 -11.91 -4.16 -7.92
N ALA A 10 -12.05 -3.71 -6.67
CA ALA A 10 -11.20 -2.67 -6.10
C ALA A 10 -9.75 -3.15 -5.90
N ILE A 11 -9.56 -4.41 -5.48
CA ILE A 11 -8.25 -5.04 -5.37
C ILE A 11 -7.65 -5.26 -6.77
N ALA A 12 -8.43 -5.76 -7.73
CA ALA A 12 -7.98 -5.92 -9.11
C ALA A 12 -7.55 -4.58 -9.72
N PHE A 13 -8.34 -3.52 -9.51
CA PHE A 13 -8.00 -2.16 -9.95
C PHE A 13 -6.73 -1.63 -9.28
N SER A 14 -6.53 -1.85 -7.97
CA SER A 14 -5.31 -1.39 -7.30
C SER A 14 -4.06 -2.21 -7.66
N SER A 15 -4.24 -3.41 -8.20
CA SER A 15 -3.17 -4.34 -8.54
C SER A 15 -2.79 -4.35 -10.03
N GLU A 16 -3.61 -3.77 -10.91
CA GLU A 16 -3.41 -3.79 -12.37
C GLU A 16 -3.37 -2.38 -13.01
N GLY A 17 -2.48 -2.21 -13.99
CA GLY A 17 -2.44 -1.03 -14.87
C GLY A 17 -2.25 0.31 -14.16
N ILE A 18 -3.09 1.30 -14.51
CA ILE A 18 -3.00 2.67 -13.98
C ILE A 18 -3.35 2.78 -12.50
N GLY A 19 -4.17 1.87 -11.96
CA GLY A 19 -4.56 1.90 -10.55
C GLY A 19 -3.41 1.55 -9.61
N ALA A 20 -2.53 0.63 -10.02
CA ALA A 20 -1.28 0.35 -9.31
C ALA A 20 -0.35 1.57 -9.30
N VAL A 21 -0.20 2.25 -10.45
CA VAL A 21 0.61 3.47 -10.56
C VAL A 21 0.07 4.59 -9.67
N MET A 22 -1.25 4.80 -9.67
CA MET A 22 -1.90 5.81 -8.82
C MET A 22 -1.78 5.46 -7.32
N LEU A 23 -1.85 4.18 -6.97
CA LEU A 23 -1.62 3.70 -5.61
C LEU A 23 -0.19 3.98 -5.14
N ASP A 24 0.80 3.73 -5.99
CA ASP A 24 2.20 4.01 -5.66
C ASP A 24 2.47 5.51 -5.53
N ILE A 25 1.90 6.34 -6.39
CA ILE A 25 1.96 7.81 -6.25
C ILE A 25 1.31 8.25 -4.93
N ALA A 26 0.13 7.71 -4.60
CA ALA A 26 -0.55 8.02 -3.35
C ALA A 26 0.27 7.60 -2.12
N LYS A 27 0.92 6.43 -2.16
CA LYS A 27 1.82 5.97 -1.09
C LYS A 27 3.03 6.89 -0.92
N VAL A 28 3.65 7.32 -2.03
CA VAL A 28 4.79 8.26 -1.98
C VAL A 28 4.36 9.58 -1.35
N ILE A 29 3.26 10.17 -1.81
CA ILE A 29 2.74 11.43 -1.26
C ILE A 29 2.39 11.25 0.23
N TYR A 30 1.73 10.16 0.59
CA TYR A 30 1.38 9.86 1.98
C TYR A 30 2.63 9.72 2.87
N SER A 31 3.66 9.03 2.40
CA SER A 31 4.92 8.87 3.13
C SER A 31 5.67 10.19 3.34
N LEU A 32 5.56 11.12 2.39
CA LEU A 32 6.15 12.46 2.49
C LEU A 32 5.39 13.36 3.47
N LEU A 33 4.06 13.30 3.46
CA LEU A 33 3.21 14.13 4.34
C LEU A 33 3.15 13.58 5.78
N TYR A 34 3.23 12.25 5.94
CA TYR A 34 3.09 11.56 7.21
C TYR A 34 4.26 10.59 7.46
N PRO A 35 5.52 11.06 7.49
CA PRO A 35 6.68 10.19 7.67
C PRO A 35 6.68 9.48 9.04
N ALA A 36 6.02 10.06 10.05
CA ALA A 36 5.89 9.46 11.37
C ALA A 36 4.99 8.20 11.41
N ASN A 37 4.18 7.97 10.37
CA ASN A 37 3.40 6.73 10.20
C ASN A 37 4.16 5.67 9.39
N SER A 38 5.47 5.86 9.12
CA SER A 38 6.29 4.84 8.50
C SER A 38 6.39 3.60 9.40
N ASP A 39 6.62 2.44 8.79
CA ASP A 39 6.77 1.18 9.51
C ASP A 39 7.83 1.32 10.64
N ALA A 40 7.54 0.74 11.79
CA ALA A 40 8.38 0.90 12.97
C ALA A 40 9.75 0.27 12.74
N ALA A 41 10.80 0.86 13.31
CA ALA A 41 12.12 0.26 13.29
C ALA A 41 12.05 -1.14 13.91
N ARG A 42 12.33 -2.17 13.11
CA ARG A 42 12.40 -3.56 13.55
C ARG A 42 13.86 -4.00 13.70
N PRO A 43 14.18 -4.84 14.69
CA PRO A 43 15.51 -5.44 14.80
C PRO A 43 15.87 -6.15 13.49
N ILE A 44 17.11 -5.98 13.05
CA ILE A 44 17.68 -6.77 11.96
C ILE A 44 18.47 -7.94 12.56
N ASP A 45 18.19 -9.15 12.09
CA ASP A 45 19.00 -10.31 12.46
C ASP A 45 20.34 -10.22 11.72
N ILE A 46 21.40 -9.89 12.45
CA ILE A 46 22.76 -9.89 11.91
C ILE A 46 23.28 -11.33 11.99
N PRO A 47 23.56 -12.00 10.86
CA PRO A 47 24.16 -13.34 10.90
C PRO A 47 25.52 -13.27 11.58
N ALA A 48 25.76 -14.22 12.50
CA ALA A 48 26.98 -14.34 13.30
C ALA A 48 28.22 -14.71 12.47
#